data_AF-A0A378WT23-F1
#
_entry.id   AF-A0A378WT23-F1
#
_cell.length_a   1.000
_cell.length_b   1.000
_cell.length_c   1.000
_cell.angle_alpha   90.00
_cell.angle_beta   90.00
_cell.angle_gamma   90.00
#
_symmetry.space_group_name_H-M   'P 1'
#
loop_
_entity.id
_entity.type
_entity.pdbx_description
1 polymer ?
#
loop_
_entity_poly.entity_id
_entity_poly.type
_entity_poly.pdbx_seq_one_letter_code
_entity_poly.pdbx_strand_id
1 'polypeptide(L)'
;MGNECLICDKHRGVGRLVGPVIYADDLVVVTHRPLSEGAPMPGYLFVETVRHAATLADLNDAEGAAIGWAVRRAAFALRAELAPEFVFSAVTGRSVAHFHQHVFVRPEGTPDSVNWFASDSWDGAPRIEESALDALCERLSVHFGPSAEPKCSGAGDRASGHTRLGGGLRESAR
;
A
#
# COMPACT_ATOMS: atom_id res chain seq x y z
N MET A 1 -14.72 -15.74 24.03
CA MET A 1 -15.58 -15.77 22.83
C MET A 1 -14.88 -14.93 21.79
N GLY A 2 -14.12 -15.57 20.90
CA GLY A 2 -13.31 -14.86 19.92
C GLY A 2 -14.23 -14.30 18.84
N ASN A 3 -14.40 -12.97 18.81
CA ASN A 3 -15.18 -12.32 17.76
C ASN A 3 -14.59 -12.67 16.39
N GLU A 4 -15.45 -13.11 15.48
CA GLU A 4 -15.12 -13.44 14.09
C GLU A 4 -14.47 -12.22 13.41
N CYS A 5 -13.16 -12.29 13.20
CA CYS A 5 -12.40 -11.23 12.57
C CYS A 5 -12.55 -11.33 11.06
N LEU A 6 -13.11 -10.28 10.43
CA LEU A 6 -13.37 -10.26 8.99
C LEU A 6 -12.11 -10.47 8.13
N ILE A 7 -10.93 -10.04 8.59
CA ILE A 7 -9.66 -10.27 7.88
C ILE A 7 -9.16 -11.71 8.08
N CYS A 8 -9.30 -12.28 9.29
CA CYS A 8 -9.01 -13.70 9.48
C CYS A 8 -9.91 -14.60 8.61
N ASP A 9 -11.20 -14.26 8.48
CA ASP A 9 -12.12 -15.00 7.62
C ASP A 9 -11.75 -14.82 6.14
N LYS A 10 -11.40 -13.60 5.74
CA LYS A 10 -10.87 -13.30 4.40
C LYS A 10 -9.65 -14.18 4.07
N HIS A 11 -8.69 -14.31 4.99
CA HIS A 11 -7.50 -15.15 4.79
C HIS A 11 -7.84 -16.64 4.66
N ARG A 12 -8.98 -17.08 5.20
CA ARG A 12 -9.53 -18.43 5.02
C ARG A 12 -10.40 -18.57 3.76
N GLY A 13 -10.52 -17.52 2.95
CA GLY A 13 -11.39 -17.51 1.77
C GLY A 13 -12.87 -17.35 2.09
N VAL A 14 -13.23 -16.80 3.25
CA VAL A 14 -14.62 -16.62 3.69
C VAL A 14 -14.99 -15.14 3.81
N GLY A 15 -16.19 -14.81 3.34
CA GLY A 15 -16.81 -13.50 3.55
C GLY A 15 -16.54 -12.48 2.44
N ARG A 16 -17.16 -11.30 2.59
CA ARG A 16 -17.20 -10.26 1.53
C ARG A 16 -15.86 -9.58 1.22
N LEU A 17 -14.87 -9.73 2.09
CA LEU A 17 -13.56 -9.10 1.92
C LEU A 17 -12.61 -9.94 1.06
N VAL A 18 -13.01 -11.17 0.71
CA VAL A 18 -12.21 -12.08 -0.14
C VAL A 18 -12.03 -11.43 -1.51
N GLY A 19 -10.79 -11.15 -1.86
CA GLY A 19 -10.39 -10.60 -3.15
C GLY A 19 -9.15 -11.31 -3.70
N PRO A 20 -8.72 -10.96 -4.92
CA PRO A 20 -7.58 -11.60 -5.56
C PRO A 20 -6.31 -11.47 -4.71
N VAL A 21 -5.61 -12.59 -4.53
CA VAL A 21 -4.33 -12.66 -3.81
C VAL A 21 -3.20 -12.39 -4.79
N ILE A 22 -2.35 -11.42 -4.47
CA ILE A 22 -1.17 -11.04 -5.27
C ILE A 22 0.09 -11.69 -4.69
N TYR A 23 0.17 -11.78 -3.36
CA TYR A 23 1.29 -12.36 -2.65
C TYR A 23 0.83 -12.89 -1.29
N ALA A 24 1.41 -13.99 -0.83
CA ALA A 24 1.24 -14.48 0.52
C ALA A 24 2.50 -15.23 0.96
N ASP A 25 2.92 -15.00 2.21
CA ASP A 25 3.92 -15.81 2.91
C ASP A 25 3.44 -16.09 4.34
N ASP A 26 4.36 -16.50 5.22
CA ASP A 26 4.02 -16.83 6.61
C ASP A 26 3.71 -15.61 7.49
N LEU A 27 4.05 -14.39 7.04
CA LEU A 27 3.94 -13.16 7.83
C LEU A 27 2.90 -12.19 7.28
N VAL A 28 2.78 -12.08 5.96
CA VAL A 28 1.92 -11.09 5.29
C VAL A 28 1.14 -11.68 4.11
N VAL A 29 -0.05 -11.12 3.89
CA VAL A 29 -0.88 -11.35 2.71
C VAL A 29 -1.08 -10.02 2.00
N VAL A 30 -0.90 -10.01 0.68
CA VAL A 30 -1.21 -8.88 -0.19
C VAL A 30 -2.35 -9.25 -1.12
N THR A 31 -3.44 -8.50 -1.04
CA THR A 31 -4.62 -8.71 -1.88
C THR A 31 -5.03 -7.44 -2.58
N HIS A 32 -5.63 -7.56 -3.76
CA HIS A 32 -6.41 -6.46 -4.32
C HIS A 32 -7.77 -6.36 -3.62
N ARG A 33 -8.35 -5.15 -3.57
CA ARG A 33 -9.75 -4.95 -3.16
C ARG A 33 -10.69 -5.78 -4.05
N PRO A 34 -11.64 -6.53 -3.47
CA PRO A 34 -12.56 -7.37 -4.24
C PRO A 34 -13.56 -6.57 -5.07
N LEU A 35 -14.18 -7.27 -6.02
CA LEU A 35 -15.19 -6.79 -6.96
C LEU A 35 -16.60 -6.64 -6.36
N SER A 36 -16.74 -6.76 -5.03
CA SER A 36 -18.03 -6.86 -4.36
C SER A 36 -18.96 -5.63 -4.52
N GLU A 37 -18.53 -4.61 -5.27
CA GLU A 37 -19.24 -3.34 -5.50
C GLU A 37 -19.30 -2.92 -6.99
N GLY A 38 -19.09 -3.82 -7.95
CA GLY A 38 -19.18 -3.52 -9.40
C GLY A 38 -17.82 -3.48 -10.08
N ALA A 39 -17.61 -2.54 -11.02
CA ALA A 39 -16.33 -2.37 -11.71
C ALA A 39 -15.35 -1.57 -10.82
N PRO A 40 -14.33 -2.18 -10.19
CA PRO A 40 -13.46 -1.48 -9.27
C PRO A 40 -12.52 -0.53 -10.02
N MET A 41 -12.03 0.45 -9.29
CA MET A 41 -10.82 1.15 -9.69
C MET A 41 -9.62 0.20 -9.54
N PRO A 42 -8.78 0.01 -10.58
CA PRO A 42 -7.56 -0.76 -10.45
C PRO A 42 -6.58 -0.11 -9.48
N GLY A 43 -5.79 -0.94 -8.79
CA GLY A 43 -4.66 -0.49 -8.00
C GLY A 43 -4.99 -0.11 -6.56
N TYR A 44 -5.97 -0.77 -5.93
CA TYR A 44 -6.22 -0.64 -4.49
C TYR A 44 -5.85 -1.94 -3.77
N LEU A 45 -4.72 -1.94 -3.07
CA LEU A 45 -4.15 -3.11 -2.42
C LEU A 45 -4.26 -3.00 -0.89
N PHE A 46 -4.31 -4.16 -0.25
CA PHE A 46 -4.19 -4.33 1.19
C PHE A 46 -2.95 -5.17 1.49
N VAL A 47 -2.14 -4.73 2.45
CA VAL A 47 -1.06 -5.52 3.07
C VAL A 47 -1.49 -5.82 4.51
N GLU A 48 -1.66 -7.10 4.82
CA GLU A 48 -2.25 -7.57 6.08
C GLU A 48 -1.31 -8.58 6.73
N THR A 49 -1.23 -8.61 8.06
CA THR A 49 -0.49 -9.68 8.75
C THR A 49 -1.26 -10.99 8.68
N VAL A 50 -0.58 -12.12 8.52
CA VAL A 50 -1.20 -13.46 8.62
C VAL A 50 -1.69 -13.71 10.06
N ARG A 51 -0.85 -13.40 11.04
CA ARG A 51 -1.25 -13.42 12.45
C ARG A 51 -2.25 -12.30 12.71
N HIS A 52 -3.26 -12.59 13.51
CA HIS A 52 -4.15 -11.56 14.05
C HIS A 52 -3.37 -10.65 15.02
N ALA A 53 -3.00 -9.46 14.53
CA ALA A 53 -2.47 -8.35 15.31
C ALA A 53 -3.48 -7.21 15.20
N ALA A 54 -4.10 -6.77 16.30
CA ALA A 54 -5.26 -5.88 16.22
C ALA A 54 -4.90 -4.47 15.71
N THR A 55 -3.71 -3.98 16.06
CA THR A 55 -3.22 -2.64 15.77
C THR A 55 -1.76 -2.65 15.31
N LEU A 56 -1.28 -1.50 14.82
CA LEU A 56 0.14 -1.30 14.47
C LEU A 56 1.08 -1.57 15.66
N ALA A 57 0.64 -1.30 16.89
CA ALA A 57 1.46 -1.50 18.09
C ALA A 57 1.57 -2.98 18.50
N ASP A 58 0.73 -3.86 17.94
CA ASP A 58 0.71 -5.30 18.24
C ASP A 58 1.63 -6.11 17.31
N LEU A 59 2.32 -5.44 16.38
CA LEU A 59 3.27 -6.05 15.46
C LEU A 59 4.56 -6.43 16.19
N ASN A 60 5.14 -7.55 15.80
CA ASN A 60 6.53 -7.85 16.13
C ASN A 60 7.49 -7.34 15.04
N ASP A 61 8.79 -7.35 15.31
CA ASP A 61 9.82 -6.81 14.41
C ASP A 61 9.85 -7.52 13.05
N ALA A 62 9.61 -8.83 13.03
CA ALA A 62 9.60 -9.62 11.78
C ALA A 62 8.41 -9.23 10.90
N GLU A 63 7.23 -9.05 11.50
CA GLU A 63 6.04 -8.56 10.79
C GLU A 63 6.26 -7.12 10.30
N GLY A 64 6.82 -6.24 11.12
CA GLY A 64 7.15 -4.87 10.72
C GLY A 64 8.08 -4.83 9.50
N ALA A 65 9.11 -5.68 9.48
CA ALA A 65 10.03 -5.82 8.35
C ALA A 65 9.32 -6.37 7.10
N ALA A 66 8.51 -7.42 7.25
CA ALA A 66 7.75 -8.03 6.16
C ALA A 66 6.74 -7.05 5.53
N ILE A 67 6.03 -6.27 6.37
CA ILE A 67 5.11 -5.22 5.93
C ILE A 67 5.86 -4.15 5.15
N GLY A 68 6.98 -3.64 5.67
CA GLY A 68 7.78 -2.63 4.99
C GLY A 68 8.25 -3.09 3.60
N TRP A 69 8.72 -4.34 3.51
CA TRP A 69 9.08 -4.96 2.24
C TRP A 69 7.88 -5.08 1.29
N ALA A 70 6.75 -5.60 1.76
CA ALA A 70 5.56 -5.85 0.97
C ALA A 70 4.94 -4.54 0.45
N VAL A 71 4.85 -3.50 1.28
CA VAL A 71 4.35 -2.18 0.90
C VAL A 71 5.25 -1.54 -0.16
N ARG A 72 6.58 -1.62 0.01
CA ARG A 72 7.53 -1.11 -1.00
C ARG A 72 7.37 -1.85 -2.33
N ARG A 73 7.19 -3.17 -2.30
CA ARG A 73 7.00 -4.02 -3.49
C ARG A 73 5.67 -3.71 -4.17
N ALA A 74 4.59 -3.63 -3.41
CA ALA A 74 3.27 -3.20 -3.88
C ALA A 74 3.34 -1.84 -4.58
N ALA A 75 3.98 -0.84 -3.96
CA ALA A 75 4.10 0.48 -4.56
C ALA A 75 4.93 0.49 -5.85
N PHE A 76 5.99 -0.30 -5.91
CA PHE A 76 6.77 -0.50 -7.14
C PHE A 76 5.93 -1.15 -8.24
N ALA A 77 5.23 -2.23 -7.92
CA ALA A 77 4.39 -2.98 -8.85
C ALA A 77 3.27 -2.10 -9.44
N LEU A 78 2.55 -1.37 -8.57
CA LEU A 78 1.51 -0.43 -9.00
C LEU A 78 2.06 0.64 -9.94
N ARG A 79 3.24 1.19 -9.64
CA ARG A 79 3.88 2.17 -10.52
C ARG A 79 4.26 1.57 -11.88
N ALA A 80 4.82 0.36 -11.89
CA ALA A 80 5.26 -0.31 -13.10
C ALA A 80 4.08 -0.71 -14.01
N GLU A 81 2.97 -1.18 -13.42
CA GLU A 81 1.83 -1.73 -14.17
C GLU A 81 0.76 -0.70 -14.53
N LEU A 82 0.64 0.39 -13.78
CA LEU A 82 -0.47 1.34 -13.93
C LEU A 82 -0.03 2.78 -14.24
N ALA A 83 1.26 3.10 -14.16
CA ALA A 83 1.79 4.45 -14.35
C ALA A 83 0.95 5.57 -13.69
N PRO A 84 0.59 5.46 -12.39
CA PRO A 84 -0.26 6.43 -11.73
C PRO A 84 0.50 7.73 -11.43
N GLU A 85 -0.24 8.82 -11.21
CA GLU A 85 0.30 10.10 -10.73
C GLU A 85 0.96 9.92 -9.36
N PHE A 86 0.28 9.19 -8.46
CA PHE A 86 0.79 8.87 -7.13
C PHE A 86 0.46 7.44 -6.72
N VAL A 87 1.29 6.90 -5.82
CA VAL A 87 0.95 5.73 -5.01
C VAL A 87 1.01 6.15 -3.55
N PHE A 88 -0.10 5.98 -2.84
CA PHE A 88 -0.23 6.29 -1.44
C PHE A 88 -0.16 5.04 -0.57
N SER A 89 0.22 5.23 0.68
CA SER A 89 0.06 4.21 1.70
C SER A 89 -0.49 4.81 2.99
N ALA A 90 -1.45 4.12 3.61
CA ALA A 90 -2.11 4.58 4.81
C ALA A 90 -2.47 3.42 5.75
N VAL A 91 -2.19 3.60 7.03
CA VAL A 91 -2.70 2.72 8.10
C VAL A 91 -3.70 3.55 8.91
N THR A 92 -4.97 3.15 8.89
CA THR A 92 -6.03 3.87 9.62
C THR A 92 -6.53 3.06 10.81
N GLY A 93 -6.73 1.74 10.64
CA GLY A 93 -7.11 0.81 11.72
C GLY A 93 -8.48 1.07 12.35
N ARG A 94 -9.40 1.74 11.64
CA ARG A 94 -10.68 2.20 12.22
C ARG A 94 -11.84 1.22 12.09
N SER A 95 -11.82 0.33 11.11
CA SER A 95 -12.99 -0.49 10.72
C SER A 95 -12.90 -1.95 11.18
N VAL A 96 -11.71 -2.55 11.16
CA VAL A 96 -11.46 -3.93 11.56
C VAL A 96 -10.23 -3.98 12.45
N ALA A 97 -10.36 -4.61 13.62
CA ALA A 97 -9.26 -4.80 14.57
C ALA A 97 -8.35 -5.96 14.13
N HIS A 98 -7.69 -5.79 12.99
CA HIS A 98 -6.63 -6.65 12.46
C HIS A 98 -5.80 -5.77 11.54
N PHE A 99 -4.48 -5.78 11.68
CA PHE A 99 -3.57 -4.93 10.94
C PHE A 99 -3.79 -5.07 9.43
N HIS A 100 -4.16 -3.95 8.80
CA HIS A 100 -4.26 -3.82 7.36
C HIS A 100 -3.75 -2.43 6.96
N GLN A 101 -2.81 -2.42 6.03
CA GLN A 101 -2.28 -1.22 5.42
C GLN A 101 -2.82 -1.09 4.02
N HIS A 102 -3.38 0.08 3.72
CA HIS A 102 -3.85 0.41 2.40
C HIS A 102 -2.67 0.86 1.55
N VAL A 103 -2.56 0.37 0.32
CA VAL A 103 -1.62 0.85 -0.69
C VAL A 103 -2.40 1.06 -1.98
N PHE A 104 -2.53 2.30 -2.43
CA PHE A 104 -3.47 2.60 -3.51
C PHE A 104 -3.01 3.72 -4.44
N VAL A 105 -3.50 3.68 -5.66
CA VAL A 105 -3.11 4.61 -6.71
C VAL A 105 -4.00 5.85 -6.77
N ARG A 106 -3.40 6.95 -7.20
CA ARG A 106 -4.10 8.08 -7.81
C ARG A 106 -3.82 8.05 -9.31
N PRO A 107 -4.82 7.77 -10.16
CA PRO A 107 -4.66 7.74 -11.60
C PRO A 107 -4.14 9.08 -12.15
N GLU A 108 -3.37 9.02 -13.25
CA GLU A 108 -3.00 10.23 -14.00
C GLU A 108 -4.26 10.97 -14.48
N GLY A 109 -4.24 12.30 -14.40
CA GLY A 109 -5.36 13.15 -14.80
C GLY A 109 -6.48 13.26 -13.77
N THR A 110 -6.31 12.71 -12.56
CA THR A 110 -7.28 12.92 -11.48
C THR A 110 -7.34 14.42 -11.11
N PRO A 111 -8.52 15.08 -11.13
CA PRO A 111 -8.62 16.52 -10.83
C PRO A 111 -8.13 16.88 -9.42
N ASP A 112 -7.50 18.04 -9.26
CA ASP A 112 -6.98 18.53 -7.96
C ASP A 112 -8.06 18.70 -6.88
N SER A 113 -9.32 18.88 -7.28
CA SER A 113 -10.46 18.96 -6.37
C SER A 113 -10.82 17.61 -5.73
N VAL A 114 -10.38 16.49 -6.32
CA VAL A 114 -10.61 15.14 -5.80
C VAL A 114 -9.60 14.87 -4.69
N ASN A 115 -10.11 14.62 -3.49
CA ASN A 115 -9.28 14.32 -2.32
C ASN A 115 -8.37 13.10 -2.57
N TRP A 116 -7.15 13.11 -2.02
CA TRP A 116 -6.11 12.11 -2.26
C TRP A 116 -6.55 10.66 -1.98
N PHE A 117 -7.48 10.46 -1.03
CA PHE A 117 -8.00 9.13 -0.68
C PHE A 117 -9.30 8.74 -1.40
N ALA A 118 -9.84 9.63 -2.24
CA ALA A 118 -11.17 9.52 -2.82
C ALA A 118 -11.15 9.39 -4.36
N SER A 119 -10.05 8.88 -4.93
CA SER A 119 -9.93 8.67 -6.39
C SER A 119 -11.04 7.77 -6.95
N ASP A 120 -11.57 6.85 -6.14
CA ASP A 120 -12.70 5.99 -6.53
C ASP A 120 -14.02 6.76 -6.66
N SER A 121 -14.17 7.91 -6.00
CA SER A 121 -15.37 8.74 -5.99
C SER A 121 -15.46 9.71 -7.17
N TRP A 122 -14.44 9.75 -8.03
CA TRP A 122 -14.42 10.57 -9.23
C TRP A 122 -15.04 9.84 -10.42
N ASP A 123 -15.98 10.48 -11.12
CA ASP A 123 -16.70 9.90 -12.27
C ASP A 123 -15.77 9.44 -13.42
N GLY A 124 -14.64 10.11 -13.62
CA GLY A 124 -13.68 9.77 -14.67
C GLY A 124 -12.64 8.72 -14.26
N ALA A 125 -12.72 8.19 -13.05
CA ALA A 125 -11.74 7.24 -12.55
C ALA A 125 -11.79 5.93 -13.36
N PRO A 126 -10.64 5.30 -13.68
CA PRO A 126 -10.60 4.04 -14.42
C PRO A 126 -11.44 2.95 -13.75
N ARG A 127 -12.02 2.09 -14.57
CA ARG A 127 -12.85 0.95 -14.16
C ARG A 127 -12.43 -0.26 -14.98
N ILE A 128 -12.32 -1.40 -14.33
CA ILE A 128 -11.95 -2.66 -15.00
C ILE A 128 -12.94 -3.77 -14.63
N GLU A 129 -13.14 -4.70 -15.56
CA GLU A 129 -13.94 -5.90 -15.33
C GLU A 129 -13.12 -6.98 -14.61
N GLU A 130 -13.79 -8.02 -14.11
CA GLU A 130 -13.20 -9.11 -13.34
C GLU A 130 -11.99 -9.76 -14.01
N SER A 131 -12.12 -10.18 -15.27
CA SER A 131 -11.03 -10.83 -16.00
C SER A 131 -9.81 -9.93 -16.20
N ALA A 132 -10.01 -8.62 -16.35
CA ALA A 132 -8.93 -7.65 -16.44
C ALA A 132 -8.27 -7.41 -15.08
N LEU A 133 -9.02 -7.55 -13.98
CA LEU A 133 -8.48 -7.50 -12.62
C LEU A 133 -7.61 -8.72 -12.34
N ASP A 134 -8.05 -9.91 -12.72
CA ASP A 134 -7.27 -11.14 -12.58
C ASP A 134 -5.94 -11.01 -13.32
N ALA A 135 -6.00 -10.60 -14.60
CA ALA A 135 -4.79 -10.37 -15.41
C ALA A 135 -3.88 -9.28 -14.82
N LEU A 136 -4.44 -8.24 -14.18
CA LEU A 136 -3.65 -7.24 -13.46
C LEU A 136 -2.97 -7.85 -12.24
N CYS A 137 -3.69 -8.64 -11.44
CA CYS A 137 -3.15 -9.28 -10.24
C CYS A 137 -2.03 -10.26 -10.58
N GLU A 138 -2.15 -11.02 -11.68
CA GLU A 138 -1.08 -11.86 -12.20
C GLU A 138 0.18 -11.04 -12.50
N ARG A 139 0.06 -9.92 -13.21
CA ARG A 139 1.23 -9.05 -13.50
C ARG A 139 1.81 -8.42 -12.24
N LEU A 140 0.97 -7.97 -11.31
CA LEU A 140 1.42 -7.43 -10.02
C LEU A 140 2.22 -8.49 -9.22
N SER A 141 1.80 -9.75 -9.26
CA SER A 141 2.45 -10.85 -8.51
C SER A 141 3.91 -11.08 -8.92
N VAL A 142 4.25 -10.83 -10.20
CA VAL A 142 5.61 -10.98 -10.73
C VAL A 142 6.62 -10.11 -9.97
N HIS A 143 6.18 -8.96 -9.46
CA HIS A 143 7.04 -8.01 -8.75
C HIS A 143 7.39 -8.43 -7.32
N PHE A 144 6.74 -9.45 -6.77
CA PHE A 144 7.02 -10.00 -5.43
C PHE A 144 8.09 -11.11 -5.45
N GLY A 145 8.63 -11.46 -6.62
CA GLY A 145 9.73 -12.42 -6.75
C GLY A 145 11.11 -11.88 -6.34
N PRO A 146 12.12 -12.75 -6.19
CA PRO A 146 13.47 -12.40 -5.70
C PRO A 146 14.26 -11.40 -6.57
N SER A 147 13.78 -11.02 -7.76
CA SER A 147 14.57 -10.26 -8.76
C SER A 147 14.13 -8.81 -9.01
N ALA A 148 13.06 -8.30 -8.38
CA ALA A 148 12.56 -6.93 -8.65
C ALA A 148 13.24 -5.85 -7.79
N GLU A 149 14.53 -6.00 -7.52
CA GLU A 149 15.29 -4.89 -6.94
C GLU A 149 15.44 -3.77 -7.96
N PRO A 150 15.12 -2.51 -7.58
CA PRO A 150 15.39 -1.39 -8.45
C PRO A 150 16.91 -1.25 -8.54
N LYS A 151 17.46 -1.37 -9.76
CA LYS A 151 18.84 -0.93 -9.99
C LYS A 151 18.88 0.54 -9.57
N CYS A 152 19.76 0.87 -8.63
CA CYS A 152 19.98 2.25 -8.21
C CYS A 152 20.39 3.06 -9.44
N SER A 153 19.47 3.81 -10.06
CA SER A 153 19.85 4.82 -11.03
C SER A 153 20.46 5.95 -10.23
N GLY A 154 21.75 6.19 -10.45
CA GLY A 154 22.58 7.11 -9.67
C GLY A 154 21.83 8.39 -9.31
N ALA A 155 21.91 8.75 -8.03
CA ALA A 155 21.48 10.06 -7.55
C ALA A 155 22.16 11.12 -8.40
N GLY A 156 21.41 11.75 -9.31
CA GLY A 156 21.86 12.96 -9.95
C GLY A 156 22.10 14.00 -8.87
N ASP A 157 23.31 14.54 -8.83
CA ASP A 157 23.74 15.65 -7.98
C ASP A 157 22.68 16.76 -8.01
N ARG A 158 21.81 16.79 -7.01
CA ARG A 158 21.12 18.02 -6.62
C ARG A 158 21.98 18.66 -5.55
N ALA A 159 22.92 19.46 -6.04
CA ALA A 159 23.80 20.29 -5.25
C ALA A 159 23.04 21.02 -4.14
N SER A 160 23.64 20.95 -2.97
CA SER A 160 23.26 21.55 -1.70
C SER A 160 22.89 23.03 -1.82
N GLY A 161 21.78 23.39 -1.19
CA GLY A 161 21.38 24.77 -0.91
C GLY A 161 20.66 24.85 0.42
N HIS A 162 21.31 24.42 1.51
CA HIS A 162 20.83 24.70 2.87
C HIS A 162 21.87 25.55 3.59
N THR A 163 21.64 26.87 3.54
CA THR A 163 22.30 27.85 4.40
C THR A 163 22.01 27.49 5.85
N ARG A 164 23.00 26.97 6.57
CA ARG A 164 22.92 26.84 8.03
C ARG A 164 22.87 28.26 8.62
N LEU A 165 21.74 28.63 9.21
CA LEU A 165 21.66 29.78 10.10
C LEU A 165 22.55 29.50 11.32
N GLY A 166 23.64 30.24 11.43
CA GLY A 166 24.60 30.14 12.53
C GLY A 166 23.96 30.55 13.86
N GLY A 167 23.91 29.62 14.80
CA GLY A 167 23.63 29.90 16.20
C GLY A 167 24.85 30.54 16.86
N GLY A 168 24.81 31.85 17.07
CA GLY A 168 25.77 32.57 17.89
C GLY A 168 25.39 32.46 19.37
N LEU A 169 26.04 31.55 20.10
CA LEU A 169 26.10 31.60 21.56
C LEU A 169 27.07 32.72 21.93
N ARG A 170 26.56 33.80 22.55
CA ARG A 170 27.40 34.79 23.22
C ARG A 170 27.62 34.32 24.65
N GLU A 171 28.81 33.83 24.94
CA GLU A 171 29.37 33.87 26.29
C GLU A 171 29.75 35.32 26.61
N SER A 172 29.37 35.78 27.79
CA SER A 172 30.06 36.88 28.47
C SER A 172 30.02 36.63 29.96
N ALA A 173 31.15 36.16 30.47
CA ALA A 173 31.50 36.21 31.87
C ALA A 173 31.97 37.64 32.20
N ARG A 174 31.34 38.26 33.19
CA ARG A 174 31.94 38.95 34.35
C ARG A 174 30.85 39.49 35.26
#